data_AF-A0AAW8D6D6-F1
#
_entry.id   AF-A0AAW8D6D6-F1
#
_cell.length_a   1.000
_cell.length_b   1.000
_cell.length_c   1.000
_cell.angle_alpha   90.00
_cell.angle_beta   90.00
_cell.angle_gamma   90.00
#
_symmetry.space_group_name_H-M   'P 1'
#
loop_
_entity.id
_entity.type
_entity.pdbx_description
1 polymer ?
#
loop_
_entity_poly.entity_id
_entity_poly.type
_entity_poly.pdbx_seq_one_letter_code
_entity_poly.pdbx_strand_id
1 'polypeptide(L)' 'YPRDWKNATIEQFIEAVDSYIRWYNEKRIKISLGSLSPIEYRVSLGLAA' A
#
# COMPACT_ATOMS: atom_id res chain seq x y z
N TYR A 1 -7.50 7.23 -10.45
CA TYR A 1 -8.29 6.38 -11.37
C TYR A 1 -9.55 5.91 -10.65
N PRO A 2 -10.74 6.43 -10.98
CA PRO A 2 -11.97 5.82 -10.52
C PRO A 2 -12.14 4.50 -11.29
N ARG A 3 -11.86 3.37 -10.62
CA ARG A 3 -12.43 2.09 -11.04
C ARG A 3 -13.94 2.17 -10.78
N ASP A 4 -14.75 1.80 -11.76
CA ASP A 4 -16.18 1.62 -11.52
C ASP A 4 -16.38 0.32 -10.75
N TRP A 5 -16.78 0.44 -9.49
CA TRP A 5 -16.97 -0.70 -8.58
C TRP A 5 -18.41 -1.19 -8.55
N LYS A 6 -19.33 -0.57 -9.30
CA LYS A 6 -20.76 -0.89 -9.23
C LYS A 6 -21.08 -2.36 -9.55
N ASN A 7 -20.25 -3.01 -10.34
CA ASN A 7 -20.40 -4.42 -10.74
C ASN A 7 -19.33 -5.34 -10.14
N ALA A 8 -18.47 -4.84 -9.25
CA ALA A 8 -17.47 -5.67 -8.60
C ALA A 8 -18.11 -6.51 -7.49
N THR A 9 -17.71 -7.76 -7.36
CA THR A 9 -18.10 -8.56 -6.19
C THR A 9 -17.35 -8.09 -4.94
N ILE A 10 -17.84 -8.48 -3.77
CA ILE A 10 -17.18 -8.17 -2.50
C ILE A 10 -15.76 -8.76 -2.49
N GLU A 11 -15.59 -9.97 -3.02
CA GLU A 11 -14.30 -10.66 -3.11
C GLU A 11 -13.31 -9.89 -3.97
N GLN A 12 -13.74 -9.42 -5.15
CA GLN A 12 -12.91 -8.61 -6.04
C GLN A 12 -12.52 -7.28 -5.41
N PHE A 13 -13.42 -6.68 -4.63
CA PHE A 13 -13.14 -5.46 -3.89
C PHE A 13 -12.08 -5.70 -2.80
N ILE A 14 -12.25 -6.77 -1.99
CA ILE A 14 -11.31 -7.15 -0.94
C ILE A 14 -9.92 -7.38 -1.54
N GLU A 15 -9.81 -8.15 -2.63
CA GLU A 15 -8.54 -8.45 -3.29
C GLU A 15 -7.85 -7.18 -3.79
N ALA A 16 -8.62 -6.26 -4.39
CA ALA A 16 -8.05 -5.02 -4.88
C ALA A 16 -7.59 -4.08 -3.75
N VAL A 17 -8.30 -4.04 -2.63
CA VAL A 17 -7.91 -3.27 -1.44
C VAL A 17 -6.66 -3.88 -0.79
N ASP A 18 -6.61 -5.20 -0.60
CA ASP A 18 -5.45 -5.90 -0.06
C ASP A 18 -4.20 -5.66 -0.94
N SER A 19 -4.36 -5.81 -2.26
CA SER A 19 -3.29 -5.52 -3.23
C SER A 19 -2.80 -4.07 -3.14
N TYR A 20 -3.73 -3.12 -3.01
CA TYR A 20 -3.39 -1.70 -2.87
C TYR A 20 -2.64 -1.41 -1.56
N ILE A 21 -3.08 -1.99 -0.44
CA ILE A 21 -2.43 -1.81 0.87
C ILE A 21 -1.01 -2.37 0.83
N ARG A 22 -0.80 -3.56 0.27
CA ARG A 22 0.55 -4.15 0.11
C ARG A 22 1.45 -3.26 -0.74
N TRP A 23 0.97 -2.84 -1.90
CA TRP A 23 1.73 -1.94 -2.77
C TRP A 23 2.07 -0.61 -2.06
N TYR A 24 1.10 -0.02 -1.34
CA TYR A 24 1.31 1.23 -0.62
C TYR A 24 2.39 1.09 0.45
N ASN A 25 2.37 0.00 1.21
CA ASN A 25 3.31 -0.20 2.32
C ASN A 25 4.71 -0.61 1.84
N GLU A 26 4.81 -1.40 0.78
CA GLU A 26 6.06 -2.03 0.37
C GLU A 26 6.74 -1.37 -0.83
N LYS A 27 5.97 -0.78 -1.75
CA LYS A 27 6.49 -0.36 -3.06
C LYS A 27 6.40 1.14 -3.29
N ARG A 28 5.47 1.83 -2.61
CA ARG A 28 5.28 3.27 -2.80
C ARG A 28 6.39 4.06 -2.11
N ILE A 29 7.26 4.69 -2.90
CA ILE A 29 8.30 5.59 -2.39
C ILE A 29 7.72 6.94 -1.99
N LYS A 30 8.11 7.43 -0.80
CA LYS A 30 7.70 8.74 -0.28
C LYS A 30 8.92 9.61 0.01
N ILE A 31 9.05 10.72 -0.71
CA ILE A 31 10.19 11.66 -0.57
C ILE A 31 10.30 12.19 0.86
N SER A 32 9.17 12.50 1.51
CA SER A 32 9.17 12.99 2.90
C SER A 32 9.64 11.95 3.92
N LEU A 33 9.82 10.68 3.52
CA LEU A 33 10.39 9.62 4.35
C LEU A 33 11.86 9.34 3.99
N GLY A 34 12.54 10.29 3.33
CA GLY A 34 13.90 10.09 2.83
C GLY A 34 13.94 9.21 1.59
N SER A 35 12.90 9.27 0.75
CA SER A 35 12.75 8.42 -0.44
C SER A 35 12.70 6.92 -0.12
N LEU A 36 12.09 6.56 1.00
CA LEU A 36 11.82 5.19 1.43
C LEU A 36 10.35 4.82 1.21
N SER A 37 10.07 3.52 1.08
CA SER A 37 8.72 2.98 1.28
C SER A 37 8.32 3.06 2.77
N PRO A 38 7.01 3.01 3.09
CA PRO A 38 6.56 3.00 4.48
C PRO A 38 7.20 1.89 5.33
N ILE A 39 7.37 0.68 4.79
CA ILE A 39 7.99 -0.40 5.57
C ILE A 39 9.49 -0.16 5.79
N GLU A 40 10.23 0.26 4.77
CA GLU A 40 11.65 0.58 4.89
C GLU A 40 11.89 1.72 5.87
N TYR A 41 11.02 2.72 5.88
CA TYR A 41 11.08 3.81 6.85
C TYR A 41 10.83 3.31 8.29
N ARG A 42 9.90 2.38 8.50
CA ARG A 42 9.67 1.79 9.83
C ARG A 42 10.86 0.94 10.28
N VAL A 43 11.49 0.21 9.36
CA VAL A 43 12.70 -0.58 9.65
C VAL A 43 13.87 0.33 9.99
N SER A 44 14.06 1.45 9.27
CA SER A 44 15.13 2.41 9.59
C SER A 44 14.96 3.09 10.95
N LEU A 45 13.72 3.15 11.45
CA LEU A 45 13.40 3.60 12.82
C LEU A 45 13.46 2.48 13.87
N GLY A 46 13.70 1.22 13.48
CA GLY A 46 13.66 0.06 14.40
C GLY A 46 12.25 -0.29 14.92
N LEU A 47 11.20 0.17 14.23
CA LEU A 47 9.79 -0.04 14.59
C LEU A 47 9.12 -1.21 13.82
N ALA A 48 9.90 -1.86 12.95
CA ALA A 48 9.53 -3.05 12.21
C ALA A 48 10.79 -3.90 12.01
N ALA A 49 10.59 -5.23 11.96
CA ALA A 49 11.62 -6.22 11.68
C ALA A 49 11.52 -6.70 10.23
#